data_AF-A0A524NFB9-F1
#
_entry.id   AF-A0A524NFB9-F1
#
_cell.length_a   1.000
_cell.length_b   1.000
_cell.length_c   1.000
_cell.angle_alpha   90.00
_cell.angle_beta   90.00
_cell.angle_gamma   90.00
#
_symmetry.space_group_name_H-M   'P 1'
#
loop_
_entity.id
_entity.type
_entity.pdbx_description
1 polymer ?
#
loop_
_entity_poly.entity_id
_entity_poly.type
_entity_poly.pdbx_seq_one_letter_code
_entity_poly.pdbx_strand_id
1 'polypeptide(L)'
;QPGESQTISFILDKRNLASFDTSTTTWIAEPGMYAVKIGASSTDYILSASFNLENELLVKKETKALAPTELINELKPVEKLNK
;
A
#
# COMPACT_ATOMS: atom_id res chain seq x y z
N GLN A 1 3.83 27.09 -21.63
CA GLN A 1 5.04 27.68 -22.23
C GLN A 1 6.27 27.09 -21.57
N PRO A 2 7.43 27.07 -22.26
CA PRO A 2 8.69 26.72 -21.61
C PRO A 2 8.87 27.53 -20.32
N GLY A 3 9.11 26.85 -19.19
CA GLY A 3 9.27 27.48 -17.87
C GLY A 3 7.98 27.64 -17.06
N GLU A 4 6.83 27.21 -17.55
CA GLU A 4 5.60 27.16 -16.73
C GLU A 4 5.64 26.01 -15.72
N SER A 5 4.98 26.24 -14.58
CA SER A 5 4.77 25.25 -13.53
C SER A 5 3.27 25.04 -13.31
N GLN A 6 2.91 23.82 -12.91
CA GLN A 6 1.55 23.48 -12.49
C GLN A 6 1.58 22.76 -11.15
N THR A 7 0.61 23.08 -10.29
CA THR A 7 0.37 22.33 -9.06
C THR A 7 -0.57 21.17 -9.35
N ILE A 8 -0.19 19.96 -8.94
CA ILE A 8 -1.01 18.76 -9.01
C ILE A 8 -1.27 18.28 -7.58
N SER A 9 -2.52 17.95 -7.28
CA SER A 9 -2.94 17.50 -5.96
C SER A 9 -3.45 16.06 -6.03
N PHE A 10 -2.99 15.24 -5.09
CA PHE A 10 -3.47 13.87 -4.90
C PHE A 10 -4.06 13.74 -3.50
N ILE A 11 -5.17 13.00 -3.40
CA ILE A 11 -5.80 12.69 -2.13
C ILE A 11 -5.64 11.19 -1.92
N LEU A 12 -5.01 10.82 -0.80
CA LEU A 12 -4.91 9.44 -0.37
C LEU A 12 -5.99 9.15 0.67
N ASP A 13 -6.81 8.14 0.40
CA ASP A 13 -7.79 7.60 1.34
C ASP A 13 -7.31 6.28 1.95
N LYS A 14 -8.09 5.75 2.90
CA LYS A 14 -7.78 4.48 3.58
C LYS A 14 -7.66 3.32 2.59
N ARG A 15 -8.41 3.34 1.50
CA ARG A 15 -8.41 2.27 0.51
C ARG A 15 -7.14 2.26 -0.32
N ASN A 16 -6.51 3.42 -0.54
CA ASN A 16 -5.21 3.50 -1.21
C ASN A 16 -4.07 2.87 -0.41
N LEU A 17 -4.25 2.68 0.90
CA LEU A 17 -3.26 2.06 1.79
C LEU A 17 -3.49 0.55 1.99
N ALA A 18 -4.67 0.05 1.61
CA ALA A 18 -5.11 -1.27 2.04
C ALA A 18 -4.54 -2.41 1.19
N SER A 19 -4.14 -3.48 1.87
CA SER A 19 -3.90 -4.80 1.29
C SER A 19 -5.04 -5.76 1.67
N PHE A 20 -5.26 -6.79 0.85
CA PHE A 20 -6.28 -7.80 1.14
C PHE A 20 -5.68 -8.90 2.01
N ASP A 21 -6.23 -9.09 3.21
CA ASP A 21 -5.95 -10.23 4.07
C ASP A 21 -6.91 -11.38 3.74
N THR A 22 -6.35 -12.43 3.13
CA THR A 22 -7.09 -13.62 2.71
C THR A 22 -7.57 -14.47 3.89
N SER A 23 -6.91 -14.38 5.06
CA SER A 23 -7.26 -15.16 6.25
C SER A 23 -8.57 -14.66 6.89
N THR A 24 -8.78 -13.34 6.87
CA THR A 24 -9.98 -12.68 7.41
C THR A 24 -10.97 -12.23 6.34
N THR A 25 -10.63 -12.38 5.05
CA THR A 25 -11.44 -11.92 3.91
C THR A 25 -11.75 -10.42 4.00
N THR A 26 -10.73 -9.63 4.31
CA THR A 26 -10.89 -8.21 4.64
C THR A 26 -9.78 -7.38 4.00
N TRP A 27 -10.14 -6.20 3.51
CA TRP A 27 -9.18 -5.16 3.15
C TRP A 27 -8.80 -4.39 4.40
N ILE A 28 -7.51 -4.43 4.75
CA ILE A 28 -6.95 -3.78 5.93
C ILE A 28 -5.75 -2.90 5.55
N ALA A 29 -5.48 -1.87 6.32
CA ALA A 29 -4.18 -1.19 6.31
C ALA A 29 -3.52 -1.39 7.68
N GLU A 30 -2.38 -2.08 7.68
CA GLU A 30 -1.64 -2.42 8.90
C GLU A 30 -0.98 -1.17 9.51
N PRO A 31 -0.82 -1.10 10.84
CA PRO A 31 -0.10 0.00 11.47
C PRO A 31 1.37 0.01 11.04
N GLY A 32 1.95 1.21 10.96
CA GLY A 32 3.36 1.39 10.64
C GLY A 32 3.63 2.65 9.82
N MET A 33 4.89 2.78 9.38
CA MET A 33 5.34 3.93 8.61
C MET A 33 5.08 3.72 7.12
N TYR A 34 4.27 4.60 6.54
CA TYR A 34 3.97 4.64 5.11
C TYR A 34 4.80 5.75 4.45
N ALA A 35 5.55 5.41 3.41
CA ALA A 35 6.29 6.35 2.59
C ALA A 35 5.52 6.69 1.31
N VAL A 36 5.33 7.97 1.05
CA VAL A 36 4.78 8.51 -0.20
C VAL A 36 5.94 9.05 -1.03
N LYS A 37 6.09 8.56 -2.26
CA LYS A 37 7.16 8.98 -3.19
C LYS A 37 6.55 9.54 -4.47
N ILE A 38 7.09 10.65 -4.96
CA ILE A 38 6.63 11.31 -6.20
C ILE A 38 7.83 11.49 -7.13
N GLY A 39 7.66 11.08 -8.38
CA GLY A 39 8.74 10.91 -9.33
C GLY A 39 8.31 10.81 -10.78
N ALA A 40 9.29 10.82 -11.67
CA ALA A 40 9.08 10.52 -13.09
C ALA A 40 8.81 9.02 -13.32
N SER A 41 9.26 8.15 -12.41
CA SER A 41 8.97 6.71 -12.42
C SER A 41 9.01 6.10 -11.02
N SER A 42 8.67 4.82 -10.89
CA SER A 42 8.77 4.08 -9.61
C SER A 42 10.21 3.93 -9.09
N THR A 43 11.19 4.01 -9.99
CA THR A 43 12.64 3.92 -9.67
C THR A 43 13.34 5.27 -9.67
N ASP A 44 12.69 6.33 -10.16
CA ASP A 44 13.24 7.69 -10.25
C ASP A 44 12.25 8.67 -9.60
N TYR A 45 12.47 8.94 -8.32
CA TYR A 45 11.63 9.83 -7.51
C TYR A 45 12.43 11.00 -6.95
N ILE A 46 11.77 12.16 -6.93
CA ILE A 46 12.37 13.46 -6.58
C ILE A 46 11.83 14.01 -5.25
N LEU A 47 10.70 13.49 -4.78
CA LEU A 47 10.10 13.87 -3.49
C LEU A 47 9.72 12.60 -2.70
N SER A 48 9.90 12.67 -1.39
CA SER A 48 9.45 11.65 -0.45
C SER A 48 8.94 12.31 0.82
N ALA A 49 7.85 11.79 1.35
CA ALA A 49 7.32 12.11 2.67
C ALA A 49 6.87 10.82 3.35
N SER A 50 6.77 10.82 4.67
CA SER A 50 6.28 9.66 5.43
C SER A 50 5.28 10.10 6.48
N PHE A 51 4.35 9.20 6.81
CA PHE A 51 3.45 9.32 7.94
C PHE A 51 3.34 7.98 8.67
N ASN A 52 3.02 8.03 9.96
CA ASN A 52 2.77 6.83 10.75
C ASN A 52 1.27 6.57 10.85
N LEU A 53 0.86 5.33 10.58
CA LEU A 53 -0.47 4.84 10.86
C LEU A 53 -0.42 4.09 12.19
N GLU A 54 -0.98 4.69 13.25
CA GLU A 54 -0.83 4.16 14.61
C GLU A 54 -1.58 2.83 14.83
N ASN A 55 -2.74 2.68 14.21
CA ASN A 55 -3.64 1.55 14.43
C ASN A 55 -4.07 0.94 13.10
N GLU A 56 -4.34 -0.36 13.12
CA GLU A 56 -4.92 -1.06 11.98
C GLU A 56 -6.24 -0.40 11.55
N LEU A 57 -6.42 -0.23 10.25
CA LEU A 57 -7.66 0.24 9.66
C LEU A 57 -8.38 -0.93 8.98
N LEU A 58 -9.54 -1.31 9.52
CA LEU A 58 -10.48 -2.18 8.81
C LEU A 58 -11.18 -1.35 7.74
N VAL A 59 -10.79 -1.53 6.48
CA VAL A 59 -11.32 -0.74 5.36
C VAL A 59 -12.61 -1.33 4.81
N LYS A 60 -12.61 -2.65 4.54
CA LYS A 60 -13.81 -3.33 4.05
C LYS A 60 -13.74 -4.84 4.24
N LYS A 61 -14.76 -5.42 4.87
CA LYS A 61 -14.95 -6.87 4.92
C LYS A 61 -15.73 -7.35 3.70
N GLU A 62 -15.30 -8.46 3.10
CA GLU A 62 -15.93 -9.06 1.92
C GLU A 62 -16.45 -10.47 2.22
N THR A 63 -17.08 -11.08 1.22
CA THR A 63 -17.41 -12.51 1.23
C THR A 63 -16.28 -13.34 0.63
N LYS A 64 -16.14 -14.60 1.07
CA LYS A 64 -15.10 -15.48 0.56
C LYS A 64 -15.52 -16.00 -0.81
N ALA A 65 -14.85 -15.54 -1.86
CA ALA A 65 -15.13 -15.90 -3.25
C ALA A 65 -13.83 -16.22 -4.00
N LEU A 66 -13.91 -17.14 -4.99
CA LEU A 66 -12.81 -17.51 -5.89
C LEU A 66 -11.51 -17.97 -5.18
N ALA A 67 -11.63 -18.55 -3.98
CA ALA A 67 -10.48 -19.13 -3.30
C ALA A 67 -9.98 -20.40 -4.02
N PRO A 68 -8.66 -20.64 -4.10
CA PRO A 68 -8.12 -21.86 -4.70
C PRO A 68 -8.60 -23.09 -3.92
N THR A 69 -8.92 -24.16 -4.64
CA THR A 69 -9.39 -25.43 -4.04
C THR A 69 -8.24 -26.26 -3.48
N GLU A 70 -7.05 -26.12 -4.06
CA GLU A 70 -5.83 -26.81 -3.65
C GLU A 70 -4.86 -25.85 -2.95
N LEU A 71 -4.01 -26.39 -2.09
CA LEU A 71 -2.96 -25.61 -1.43
C LEU A 71 -1.93 -25.14 -2.46
N ILE A 72 -1.64 -23.83 -2.44
CA ILE A 72 -0.58 -23.21 -3.23
C ILE A 72 0.53 -22.71 -2.32
N ASN A 73 1.77 -22.81 -2.80
CA ASN A 73 2.90 -22.23 -2.10
C ASN A 73 3.08 -20.77 -2.54
N GLU A 74 2.74 -19.83 -1.67
CA GLU A 74 2.85 -18.39 -1.95
C GLU A 74 4.25 -17.87 -1.69
N LEU A 75 4.74 -16.99 -2.56
CA LEU A 75 5.97 -16.25 -2.32
C LEU A 75 5.74 -15.23 -1.21
N LYS A 76 6.64 -15.19 -0.24
CA LYS A 76 6.61 -14.22 0.85
C LYS A 76 7.79 -13.25 0.71
N PRO A 77 7.63 -11.98 1.11
CA PRO A 77 8.75 -11.06 1.21
C PRO A 77 9.86 -11.69 2.06
N VAL A 78 11.11 -11.53 1.63
CA VAL A 78 12.26 -11.96 2.43
C VAL A 78 12.33 -11.04 3.64
N GLU A 79 12.29 -11.60 4.86
CA GLU A 79 12.53 -10.80 6.06
C GLU A 79 13.90 -10.13 5.92
N LYS A 80 13.92 -8.80 5.94
CA LYS A 80 15.20 -8.09 5.99
C LYS A 80 15.81 -8.38 7.35
N LEU A 81 16.91 -9.14 7.35
CA LEU A 81 17.76 -9.32 8.50
C LEU A 81 18.16 -7.92 9.00
N ASN A 82 17.69 -7.52 10.18
CA ASN A 82 18.10 -6.29 10.82
C ASN A 82 19.63 -6.34 10.99
N LYS A 83 20.36 -5.47 10.28
CA LYS A 83 21.78 -5.18 10.51
C LYS A 83 21.88 -3.87 11.27
#